data_AF-A0A837AJI2-F1
#
_entry.id   AF-A0A837AJI2-F1
#
_cell.length_a   1.000
_cell.length_b   1.000
_cell.length_c   1.000
_cell.angle_alpha   90.00
_cell.angle_beta   90.00
_cell.angle_gamma   90.00
#
_symmetry.space_group_name_H-M   'P 1'
#
loop_
_entity.id
_entity.type
_entity.pdbx_description
1 polymer ?
#
loop_
_entity_poly.entity_id
_entity_poly.type
_entity_poly.pdbx_seq_one_letter_code
_entity_poly.pdbx_strand_id
1 'polypeptide(L)'
;MTVLANDHFANKTQNFEAVVQYQFDFGLRPSLGYVYSKGKDLYARDGHKGVDADRVNYIEVGTWYYFNKNMNVYTAYKFNLLDKDDAAITDAATDDQFAVGIVYQF
;
A
#
# COMPACT_ATOMS: atom_id res chain seq x y z
N MET A 1 5.71 -9.40 10.29
CA MET A 1 7.10 -9.05 10.63
C MET A 1 7.68 -8.35 9.41
N THR A 2 7.98 -7.06 9.52
CA THR A 2 8.38 -6.24 8.36
C THR A 2 9.91 -6.08 8.37
N VAL A 3 10.57 -6.58 7.32
CA VAL A 3 12.03 -6.77 7.26
C VAL A 3 12.70 -5.55 6.63
N LEU A 4 13.48 -4.75 7.37
CA LEU A 4 14.24 -3.61 6.79
C LEU A 4 15.53 -4.11 6.13
N ALA A 5 16.08 -3.31 5.21
CA ALA A 5 17.20 -3.65 4.33
C ALA A 5 18.53 -4.08 5.01
N ASN A 6 18.59 -4.06 6.35
CA ASN A 6 19.79 -4.41 7.14
C ASN A 6 19.52 -5.49 8.21
N ASP A 7 18.64 -6.47 7.97
CA ASP A 7 18.31 -7.54 8.95
C ASP A 7 17.78 -7.00 10.30
N HIS A 8 17.28 -5.76 10.30
CA HIS A 8 16.67 -5.14 11.46
C HIS A 8 15.15 -5.29 11.41
N PHE A 9 14.60 -5.99 12.40
CA PHE A 9 13.16 -6.15 12.57
C PHE A 9 12.57 -4.98 13.33
N ALA A 10 11.50 -4.39 12.81
CA ALA A 10 10.71 -3.43 13.57
C ALA A 10 10.12 -4.12 14.80
N ASN A 11 10.39 -3.60 16.00
CA ASN A 11 9.93 -4.21 17.25
C ASN A 11 8.41 -4.07 17.42
N LYS A 12 7.81 -3.03 16.83
CA LYS A 12 6.37 -2.81 16.78
C LYS A 12 5.97 -2.19 15.44
N THR A 13 4.87 -2.68 14.86
CA THR A 13 4.31 -2.13 13.63
C THR A 13 2.86 -1.75 13.89
N GLN A 14 2.47 -0.54 13.49
CA GLN A 14 1.08 -0.11 13.48
C GLN A 14 0.61 -0.05 12.02
N ASN A 15 -0.33 -0.93 11.69
CA ASN A 15 -0.92 -1.01 10.36
C ASN A 15 -2.36 -0.51 10.43
N PHE A 16 -2.73 0.31 9.47
CA PHE A 16 -4.10 0.77 9.26
C PHE A 16 -4.44 0.62 7.79
N GLU A 17 -5.53 -0.08 7.53
CA GLU A 17 -6.03 -0.33 6.18
C GLU A 17 -7.51 0.00 6.16
N ALA A 18 -7.91 0.81 5.19
CA ALA A 18 -9.30 1.16 4.95
C ALA A 18 -9.61 0.96 3.46
N VAL A 19 -10.70 0.27 3.16
CA VAL A 19 -11.09 -0.02 1.79
C VAL A 19 -12.58 0.23 1.65
N VAL A 20 -12.95 1.05 0.67
CA VAL A 20 -14.33 1.26 0.26
C VAL A 20 -14.48 0.90 -1.20
N GLN A 21 -15.52 0.14 -1.52
CA GLN A 21 -15.79 -0.30 -2.88
C GLN A 21 -17.29 -0.26 -3.11
N TYR A 22 -17.68 0.02 -4.34
CA TYR A 22 -19.08 0.01 -4.73
C TYR A 22 -19.23 -0.81 -5.99
N GLN A 23 -20.13 -1.80 -6.00
CA GLN A 23 -20.41 -2.62 -7.18
C GLN A 23 -21.70 -2.11 -7.80
N PHE A 24 -21.60 -1.60 -9.03
CA PHE A 24 -22.78 -1.26 -9.83
C PHE A 24 -23.34 -2.50 -10.52
N ASP A 25 -24.66 -2.50 -10.73
CA ASP A 25 -25.39 -3.55 -11.43
C ASP A 25 -24.94 -3.74 -12.89
N PHE A 26 -24.39 -2.69 -13.51
CA PHE A 26 -23.86 -2.74 -14.88
C PHE A 26 -22.43 -3.30 -14.98
N GLY A 27 -21.85 -3.80 -13.87
CA GLY A 27 -20.55 -4.48 -13.86
C GLY A 27 -19.33 -3.61 -13.53
N LEU A 28 -19.49 -2.29 -13.34
CA LEU A 28 -18.41 -1.44 -12.85
C LEU A 28 -18.27 -1.55 -11.33
N ARG A 29 -17.03 -1.60 -10.85
CA ARG A 29 -16.69 -1.66 -9.43
C ARG A 29 -15.55 -0.70 -9.11
N PRO A 30 -15.81 0.59 -8.83
CA PRO A 30 -14.80 1.46 -8.25
C PRO A 30 -14.37 0.98 -6.86
N SER A 31 -13.10 1.22 -6.55
CA SER A 31 -12.50 1.06 -5.23
C SER A 31 -11.61 2.22 -4.85
N LEU A 32 -11.61 2.51 -3.57
CA LEU A 32 -10.67 3.39 -2.92
C LEU A 32 -10.11 2.69 -1.69
N GLY A 33 -8.80 2.47 -1.68
CA GLY A 33 -8.05 1.90 -0.58
C GLY A 33 -7.10 2.93 0.01
N TYR A 34 -6.91 2.89 1.32
CA TYR A 34 -5.85 3.59 2.03
C TYR A 34 -5.08 2.59 2.88
N VAL A 35 -3.77 2.54 2.71
CA VAL A 35 -2.89 1.62 3.41
C VAL A 35 -1.78 2.44 4.06
N TYR A 36 -1.70 2.34 5.38
CA TYR A 36 -0.72 3.01 6.20
C TYR A 36 -0.02 2.00 7.12
N SER A 37 1.30 2.01 7.14
CA SER A 37 2.14 1.19 8.00
C SER A 37 3.30 2.01 8.54
N LYS A 38 3.32 2.13 9.87
CA LYS A 38 4.39 2.77 10.63
C LYS A 38 5.16 1.75 11.45
N GLY A 39 6.49 1.75 11.31
CA GLY A 39 7.39 1.06 12.23
C GLY A 39 7.68 1.97 13.42
N LYS A 40 7.38 1.51 14.64
CA LYS A 40 7.78 2.17 15.88
C LYS A 40 8.97 1.47 16.50
N ASP A 41 9.86 2.24 17.11
CA ASP A 41 11.10 1.76 17.73
C ASP A 41 12.06 1.04 16.77
N LEU A 42 12.36 1.65 15.62
CA LEU A 42 13.47 1.21 14.78
C LEU A 42 14.78 1.64 15.50
N TYR A 43 15.62 0.69 15.90
CA TYR A 43 16.89 0.89 16.64
C TYR A 43 16.83 1.23 18.14
N ALA A 44 15.80 0.83 18.91
CA ALA A 44 15.86 0.92 20.37
C ALA A 44 16.84 -0.13 20.95
N ARG A 45 18.13 0.22 21.09
CA ARG A 45 19.14 -0.55 21.84
C ARG A 45 19.97 0.41 22.72
N ASP A 46 20.29 -0.04 23.94
CA ASP A 46 21.10 0.68 24.95
C ASP A 46 20.66 2.12 25.29
N GLY A 47 19.41 2.28 25.76
CA GLY A 47 18.98 3.54 26.40
C GLY A 47 18.79 4.73 25.45
N HIS A 48 18.91 4.52 24.14
CA HIS A 48 18.57 5.53 23.12
C HIS A 48 17.15 5.34 22.59
N LYS A 49 16.43 6.47 22.40
CA LYS A 49 15.07 6.48 21.83
C LYS A 49 15.14 5.96 20.40
N GLY A 50 14.41 4.88 20.11
CA GLY A 50 14.26 4.36 18.75
C GLY A 50 13.66 5.43 17.83
N VAL A 51 14.05 5.39 16.56
CA VAL A 51 13.49 6.27 15.55
C VAL A 51 12.21 5.63 15.04
N ASP A 52 11.13 6.39 15.03
CA ASP A 52 9.89 6.01 14.35
C ASP A 52 10.08 6.31 12.85
N ALA A 53 9.91 5.33 11.97
CA ALA A 53 9.88 5.60 10.53
C ALA A 53 8.65 4.97 9.87
N ASP A 54 8.00 5.76 9.04
CA ASP A 54 6.90 5.31 8.21
C ASP A 54 7.46 4.51 7.03
N ARG A 55 6.86 3.36 6.72
CA ARG A 55 7.37 2.47 5.66
C ARG A 55 6.41 2.32 4.49
N VAL A 56 5.12 2.41 4.75
CA VAL A 56 4.09 2.30 3.71
C VAL A 56 3.04 3.35 3.99
N ASN A 57 2.80 4.24 3.03
CA ASN A 57 1.68 5.17 3.09
C ASN A 57 1.21 5.43 1.67
N TYR A 58 0.10 4.83 1.26
CA TYR A 58 -0.45 5.06 -0.07
C TYR A 58 -1.97 5.04 -0.09
N ILE A 59 -2.52 5.79 -1.03
CA ILE A 59 -3.91 5.71 -1.45
C ILE A 59 -3.95 5.00 -2.79
N GLU A 60 -4.78 3.96 -2.91
CA GLU A 60 -5.05 3.29 -4.17
C GLU A 60 -6.46 3.63 -4.63
N VAL A 61 -6.57 4.18 -5.83
CA VAL A 61 -7.85 4.41 -6.50
C VAL A 61 -7.90 3.47 -7.69
N GLY A 62 -8.90 2.62 -7.75
CA GLY A 62 -9.05 1.66 -8.83
C GLY A 62 -10.49 1.50 -9.29
N THR A 63 -10.65 0.85 -10.42
CA THR A 63 -11.95 0.38 -10.87
C THR A 63 -11.79 -0.90 -11.67
N TRP A 64 -12.71 -1.83 -11.46
CA TRP A 64 -12.90 -3.01 -12.29
C TRP A 64 -14.13 -2.83 -13.16
N TYR A 65 -14.06 -3.30 -14.39
CA TYR A 65 -15.22 -3.42 -15.26
C TYR A 65 -15.37 -4.87 -15.70
N TYR A 66 -16.43 -5.50 -15.19
CA TYR A 66 -16.79 -6.86 -15.49
C TYR A 66 -17.71 -6.89 -16.72
N PHE A 67 -17.18 -7.31 -17.87
CA PHE A 67 -18.00 -7.52 -19.07
C PHE A 67 -18.92 -8.73 -18.86
N ASN A 68 -18.33 -9.85 -18.44
CA ASN A 68 -18.99 -11.13 -18.18
C ASN A 68 -18.25 -11.86 -17.04
N LYS A 69 -18.78 -12.99 -16.57
CA LYS A 69 -18.12 -13.84 -15.55
C LYS A 69 -16.71 -14.32 -15.97
N ASN A 70 -16.41 -14.29 -17.26
CA ASN A 70 -15.19 -14.81 -17.86
C ASN A 70 -14.21 -13.71 -18.31
N MET A 71 -14.59 -12.42 -18.27
CA MET A 71 -13.73 -11.34 -18.73
C MET A 71 -13.93 -10.05 -17.93
N ASN A 72 -12.85 -9.51 -17.40
CA ASN A 72 -12.83 -8.22 -16.74
C ASN A 72 -11.60 -7.40 -17.14
N VAL A 73 -11.73 -6.09 -17.08
CA VAL A 73 -10.61 -5.15 -17.19
C VAL A 73 -10.52 -4.38 -15.89
N TYR A 74 -9.32 -4.03 -15.47
CA TYR A 74 -9.12 -3.21 -14.29
C TYR A 74 -8.08 -2.16 -14.55
N THR A 75 -8.23 -1.05 -13.84
CA THR A 75 -7.27 0.02 -13.78
C THR A 75 -7.13 0.44 -12.33
N ALA A 76 -5.91 0.65 -11.87
CA ALA A 76 -5.60 1.11 -10.53
C ALA A 76 -4.48 2.14 -10.60
N TYR A 77 -4.60 3.19 -9.81
CA TYR A 77 -3.59 4.19 -9.59
C TYR A 77 -3.27 4.23 -8.10
N LYS A 78 -2.01 4.02 -7.77
CA LYS A 78 -1.48 4.10 -6.43
C LYS A 78 -0.76 5.44 -6.29
N PHE A 79 -1.36 6.32 -5.50
CA PHE A 79 -0.78 7.57 -5.02
C PHE A 79 0.07 7.27 -3.81
N ASN A 80 1.37 7.46 -3.93
CA ASN A 80 2.29 7.23 -2.85
C ASN A 80 2.40 8.50 -2.00
N LEU A 81 1.98 8.39 -0.75
CA LEU A 81 2.00 9.48 0.23
C LEU A 81 3.15 9.33 1.23
N LEU A 82 4.11 8.46 0.92
CA LEU A 82 5.30 8.28 1.75
C LEU A 82 6.16 9.54 1.67
N ASP A 83 6.50 10.09 2.83
CA ASP A 83 7.35 11.28 2.90
C ASP A 83 8.79 10.94 2.47
N LYS A 84 9.44 11.86 1.77
CA LYS A 84 10.78 11.63 1.19
C LYS A 84 11.84 11.40 2.26
N ASP A 85 11.66 12.01 3.44
CA ASP A 85 12.58 11.88 4.56
C ASP A 85 12.49 10.49 5.22
N ASP A 86 11.30 9.89 5.28
CA ASP A 86 11.08 8.52 5.78
C ASP A 86 11.48 7.45 4.76
N ALA A 87 11.28 7.73 3.47
CA ALA A 87 11.72 6.88 2.38
C ALA A 87 13.25 6.78 2.28
N ALA A 88 13.97 7.88 2.55
CA ALA A 88 15.42 7.89 2.61
C ALA A 88 15.99 6.98 3.72
N ILE A 89 15.21 6.74 4.78
CA ILE A 89 15.58 5.87 5.92
C ILE A 89 15.22 4.41 5.64
N THR A 90 14.11 4.15 4.92
CA THR A 90 13.54 2.81 4.75
C THR A 90 13.78 2.18 3.36
N ASP A 91 14.35 2.94 2.42
CA ASP A 91 14.53 2.57 1.00
C ASP A 91 13.22 2.13 0.31
N ALA A 92 12.10 2.68 0.79
CA ALA A 92 10.80 2.39 0.23
C ALA A 92 10.57 3.26 -1.02
N ALA A 93 10.10 2.64 -2.11
CA ALA A 93 9.76 3.34 -3.33
C ALA A 93 8.70 4.43 -3.02
N THR A 94 8.99 5.68 -3.35
CA THR A 94 8.10 6.86 -3.18
C THR A 94 7.32 7.20 -4.43
N ASP A 95 7.57 6.51 -5.53
CA ASP A 95 6.95 6.86 -6.80
C ASP A 95 5.49 6.38 -6.84
N ASP A 96 4.67 7.18 -7.51
CA ASP A 96 3.32 6.78 -7.89
C ASP A 96 3.36 5.63 -8.89
N GLN A 97 2.35 4.76 -8.84
CA GLN A 97 2.28 3.60 -9.71
C GLN A 97 0.92 3.52 -10.40
N PHE A 98 0.93 3.23 -11.69
CA PHE A 98 -0.28 2.98 -12.46
C PHE A 98 -0.28 1.55 -12.99
N ALA A 99 -1.42 0.87 -12.87
CA ALA A 99 -1.63 -0.47 -13.34
C ALA A 99 -2.91 -0.54 -14.17
N VAL A 100 -2.83 -1.21 -15.31
CA VAL A 100 -3.98 -1.59 -16.12
C VAL A 100 -3.81 -3.04 -16.54
N GLY A 101 -4.90 -3.79 -16.53
CA GLY A 101 -4.87 -5.21 -16.89
C GLY A 101 -6.20 -5.69 -17.44
N ILE A 102 -6.13 -6.68 -18.32
CA ILE A 102 -7.29 -7.43 -18.78
C ILE A 102 -7.12 -8.87 -18.30
N VAL A 103 -8.18 -9.43 -17.75
CA VAL A 103 -8.22 -10.78 -17.22
C VAL A 103 -9.31 -11.55 -17.95
N TYR A 104 -8.90 -12.66 -18.54
CA TYR A 104 -9.79 -13.66 -19.09
C TYR A 104 -9.68 -14.95 -18.25
N GLN A 105 -10.80 -15.47 -17.78
CA GLN A 105 -10.88 -16.61 -16.87
C GLN A 105 -11.93 -17.63 -17.35
N PHE A 106 -11.61 -18.92 -17.27
CA PHE A 106 -12.45 -20.04 -17.72
C PHE A 106 -13.11 -20.79 -16.56
#